data_AF-A0A4V3DAK5-F1
#
_entry.id   AF-A0A4V3DAK5-F1
#
_cell.length_a   1.000
_cell.length_b   1.000
_cell.length_c   1.000
_cell.angle_alpha   90.00
_cell.angle_beta   90.00
_cell.angle_gamma   90.00
#
_symmetry.space_group_name_H-M   'P 1'
#
loop_
_entity.id
_entity.type
_entity.pdbx_description
1 polymer ?
#
loop_
_entity_poly.entity_id
_entity_poly.type
_entity_poly.pdbx_seq_one_letter_code
_entity_poly.pdbx_strand_id
1 'polypeptide(L)' 'MRFWHHPLGRMTGWITGAGFVLAGLVEPRPVPAMARSHPEAFARLDAEPAFLLLDARVPI' A
#
# COMPACT_ATOMS: atom_id res chain seq x y z
N MET A 1 -4.10 -21.44 -6.13
CA MET A 1 -3.23 -20.26 -6.32
C MET A 1 -2.44 -20.03 -5.03
N ARG A 2 -1.15 -19.66 -5.09
CA ARG A 2 -0.35 -19.33 -3.90
C ARG A 2 -0.11 -17.83 -3.85
N PHE A 3 -0.75 -17.16 -2.90
CA PHE A 3 -0.58 -15.73 -2.67
C PHE A 3 0.67 -15.48 -1.83
N TRP A 4 1.41 -14.42 -2.17
CA TRP A 4 2.58 -13.99 -1.40
C TRP A 4 2.14 -12.90 -0.41
N HIS A 5 1.58 -13.34 0.71
CA HIS A 5 1.08 -12.47 1.76
C HIS A 5 2.12 -12.31 2.86
N HIS A 6 2.52 -11.08 3.16
CA HIS A 6 3.48 -10.78 4.22
C HIS A 6 3.02 -9.59 5.05
N PRO A 7 3.31 -9.59 6.36
CA PRO A 7 3.09 -8.42 7.20
C PRO A 7 3.90 -7.22 6.70
N LEU A 8 3.36 -6.02 6.90
CA LEU A 8 4.02 -4.76 6.52
C LEU A 8 5.47 -4.69 7.03
N GLY A 9 5.70 -5.06 8.30
CA GLY A 9 7.04 -5.04 8.90
C GLY A 9 8.06 -5.94 8.18
N ARG A 10 7.61 -7.04 7.57
CA ARG A 10 8.49 -7.91 6.79
C ARG A 10 8.81 -7.29 5.43
N MET A 11 7.81 -6.67 4.79
CA MET A 11 7.99 -5.97 3.52
C MET A 11 8.95 -4.78 3.67
N THR A 12 8.74 -3.95 4.69
CA THR A 12 9.62 -2.81 4.99
C THR A 12 11.02 -3.26 5.42
N GLY A 13 11.11 -4.37 6.16
CA GLY A 13 12.39 -4.97 6.55
C GLY A 13 13.23 -5.44 5.36
N TRP A 14 12.62 -5.92 4.27
CA TRP A 14 13.38 -6.23 3.05
C TRP A 14 13.96 -4.99 2.38
N ILE A 15 13.23 -3.88 2.38
CA ILE A 15 13.67 -2.62 1.79
C ILE A 15 14.83 -2.03 2.59
N THR A 16 14.69 -1.95 3.92
CA THR A 16 15.74 -1.42 4.78
C THR A 16 16.94 -2.35 4.87
N GLY A 17 16.73 -3.66 4.91
CA GLY A 17 17.79 -4.66 4.86
C GLY A 17 18.59 -4.64 3.55
N ALA A 18 18.00 -4.15 2.46
CA ALA A 18 18.68 -3.92 1.19
C ALA A 18 19.48 -2.60 1.14
N GLY A 19 19.52 -1.83 2.23
CA GLY A 19 20.29 -0.59 2.34
C GLY A 19 19.55 0.68 1.90
N PHE A 20 18.24 0.59 1.62
CA PHE A 20 17.42 1.78 1.34
C PHE A 20 16.86 2.38 2.63
N VAL A 21 16.58 3.67 2.60
CA VAL A 21 15.76 4.36 3.62
C VAL A 21 14.34 4.46 3.11
N LEU A 22 13.38 4.04 3.95
CA LEU A 22 11.96 4.26 3.67
C LEU A 22 11.64 5.74 3.81
N ALA A 23 11.12 6.30 2.72
CA ALA A 23 10.85 7.71 2.58
C ALA A 23 9.36 8.05 2.62
N GLY A 24 8.51 7.07 2.30
CA GLY A 24 7.06 7.27 2.31
C GLY A 24 6.30 5.94 2.27
N LEU A 25 5.09 5.98 2.82
CA LEU A 25 4.12 4.90 2.75
C LEU A 25 2.76 5.53 2.48
N VAL A 26 2.09 5.05 1.44
CA VAL A 26 0.76 5.53 1.06
C VAL A 26 -0.17 4.33 0.88
N GLU A 27 -1.32 4.38 1.54
CA GLU A 27 -2.47 3.53 1.29
C GLU A 27 -3.47 4.31 0.45
N PRO A 28 -3.55 4.06 -0.87
CA PRO A 28 -4.43 4.82 -1.75
C PRO A 28 -5.89 4.66 -1.33
N ARG A 29 -6.58 5.79 -1.19
CA ARG A 29 -8.03 5.84 -1.02
C ARG A 29 -8.73 5.70 -2.38
N PRO A 30 -9.93 5.10 -2.43
CA PRO A 30 -10.71 5.10 -3.66
C PRO A 30 -11.04 6.54 -4.08
N VAL A 31 -11.08 6.80 -5.39
CA VAL A 31 -11.35 8.15 -5.89
C VAL A 31 -12.81 8.55 -5.58
N PRO A 32 -13.10 9.81 -5.19
CA PRO A 32 -14.45 10.20 -4.75
C PRO A 32 -15.57 9.95 -5.78
N ALA A 33 -15.24 9.99 -7.08
CA ALA A 33 -16.20 9.69 -8.15
C ALA A 33 -16.77 8.26 -8.06
N MET A 34 -16.02 7.32 -7.49
CA MET A 34 -16.47 5.94 -7.29
C MET A 34 -17.65 5.84 -6.33
N ALA A 35 -17.82 6.77 -5.38
CA ALA A 35 -18.97 6.77 -4.48
C ALA A 35 -20.31 6.81 -5.24
N ARG A 36 -20.33 7.39 -6.45
CA ARG A 36 -21.52 7.41 -7.32
C ARG A 36 -21.55 6.23 -8.30
N SER A 37 -20.44 5.96 -8.98
CA SER A 37 -20.42 4.93 -10.05
C SER A 37 -20.34 3.49 -9.53
N HIS A 38 -19.73 3.28 -8.37
CA HIS A 38 -19.40 1.96 -7.80
C HIS A 38 -19.46 2.02 -6.26
N PRO A 39 -20.63 2.31 -5.67
CA PRO A 39 -20.76 2.63 -4.24
C PRO A 39 -20.28 1.51 -3.31
N GLU A 40 -20.56 0.25 -3.64
CA GLU A 40 -20.14 -0.91 -2.83
C GLU A 40 -18.61 -1.08 -2.83
N ALA A 41 -17.99 -0.96 -4.01
CA ALA A 41 -16.55 -1.04 -4.14
C ALA A 41 -15.85 0.14 -3.44
N PHE A 42 -16.44 1.35 -3.51
CA PHE A 42 -15.97 2.51 -2.79
C PHE A 42 -16.00 2.27 -1.27
N ALA A 43 -17.12 1.84 -0.72
CA ALA A 43 -17.26 1.57 0.72
C ALA A 43 -16.28 0.49 1.20
N ARG A 44 -16.12 -0.59 0.43
CA ARG A 44 -15.16 -1.65 0.75
C ARG A 44 -13.73 -1.15 0.73
N LEU A 45 -13.31 -0.47 -0.34
CA LEU A 45 -11.91 0.00 -0.47
C LEU A 45 -11.55 1.14 0.48
N ASP A 46 -12.54 1.89 0.95
CA ASP A 46 -12.32 2.90 1.99
C ASP A 46 -12.13 2.26 3.38
N ALA A 47 -12.81 1.14 3.66
CA ALA A 47 -12.61 0.38 4.90
C ALA A 47 -11.39 -0.56 4.85
N GLU A 48 -11.12 -1.13 3.68
CA GLU A 48 -10.11 -2.18 3.45
C GLU A 48 -9.19 -1.79 2.30
N PRO A 49 -8.04 -1.14 2.59
CA PRO A 49 -7.09 -0.73 1.58
C PRO A 49 -6.57 -1.93 0.78
N ALA A 50 -6.71 -1.87 -0.54
CA ALA A 50 -6.27 -2.96 -1.42
C ALA A 50 -4.81 -2.83 -1.86
N PHE A 51 -4.20 -1.66 -1.67
CA PHE A 51 -2.86 -1.35 -2.19
C PHE A 51 -2.01 -0.66 -1.14
N LEU A 52 -0.70 -0.89 -1.23
CA LEU A 52 0.34 -0.26 -0.44
C LEU A 52 1.42 0.24 -1.39
N LEU A 53 1.72 1.54 -1.35
CA LEU A 53 2.80 2.16 -2.11
C LEU A 53 3.92 2.54 -1.14
N LEU A 54 5.15 2.14 -1.46
CA LEU A 54 6.33 2.41 -0.65
C LEU A 54 7.31 3.26 -1.48
N ASP A 55 7.69 4.42 -0.95
CA ASP A 55 8.81 5.22 -1.47
C ASP A 55 10.07 4.88 -0.66
N ALA A 56 11.16 4.62 -1.36
CA ALA A 56 12.44 4.26 -0.80
C ALA A 56 13.57 4.95 -1.57
N ARG A 57 14.56 5.44 -0.84
CA ARG A 57 15.68 6.21 -1.40
C ARG A 57 17.01 5.62 -0.96
N VAL A 58 18.03 5.83 -1.78
CA VAL A 58 19.41 5.50 -1.40
C VAL A 58 19.88 6.55 -0.37
N PRO A 59 20.48 6.14 0.76
CA PRO A 59 21.10 7.09 1.68
C PRO A 59 22.25 7.82 0.98
N ILE A 60 22.29 9.15 1.09
CA ILE A 60 23.40 10.01 0.65
C ILE A 60 24.42 10.20 1.76
#